data_AF-A0A535NK72-F1
#
_entry.id   AF-A0A535NK72-F1
#
_cell.length_a   1.000
_cell.length_b   1.000
_cell.length_c   1.000
_cell.angle_alpha   90.00
_cell.angle_beta   90.00
_cell.angle_gamma   90.00
#
_symmetry.space_group_name_H-M   'P 1'
#
loop_
_entity.id
_entity.type
_entity.pdbx_description
1 polymer ?
#
loop_
_entity_poly.entity_id
_entity_poly.type
_entity_poly.pdbx_seq_one_letter_code
_entity_poly.pdbx_strand_id
1 'polypeptide(L)'
;PEQLIDRCIELDNAIIENHPGVTFAIHICRGNNQSKFYAEGDYEPISRIFEKTLFNRFLLEYDDERSGGFEPLRHLPEDRVAVLGLVTTKKPRLETDDELTRRIEEASQFVPLERLALSPQCGFASTMEGNRITPDDQRHKLDLVGRVAKSVWG
;
A
#
# COMPACT_ATOMS: atom_id res chain seq x y z
N PRO A 1 12.28 20.80 3.60
CA PRO A 1 11.47 19.62 3.22
C PRO A 1 11.96 18.33 3.89
N GLU A 2 13.25 18.01 3.75
CA GLU A 2 13.85 16.81 4.38
C GLU A 2 13.78 16.82 5.90
N GLN A 3 14.08 17.96 6.55
CA GLN A 3 13.95 18.13 8.01
C GLN A 3 12.53 17.87 8.53
N LEU A 4 11.49 18.11 7.71
CA LEU A 4 10.11 17.81 8.10
C LEU A 4 9.83 16.30 8.02
N ILE A 5 10.35 15.60 7.01
CA ILE A 5 10.19 14.15 6.87
C ILE A 5 10.93 13.44 7.99
N ASP A 6 12.20 13.77 8.24
CA ASP A 6 12.97 13.17 9.32
C ASP A 6 12.29 13.44 10.68
N ARG A 7 11.73 14.65 10.90
CA ARG A 7 10.99 14.95 12.13
C ARG A 7 9.68 14.15 12.27
N CYS A 8 8.93 13.94 11.19
CA CYS A 8 7.74 13.08 11.23
C CYS A 8 8.12 11.64 11.58
N ILE A 9 9.20 11.11 10.97
CA ILE A 9 9.71 9.77 11.26
C ILE A 9 10.09 9.64 12.73
N GLU A 10 10.80 10.61 13.30
CA GLU A 10 11.14 10.62 14.73
C GLU A 10 9.90 10.57 15.63
N LEU A 11 8.87 11.35 15.29
CA LEU A 11 7.62 11.41 16.06
C LEU A 11 6.84 10.09 15.98
N ASP A 12 6.71 9.52 14.78
CA ASP A 12 6.05 8.24 14.58
C ASP A 12 6.79 7.12 15.32
N ASN A 13 8.12 7.07 15.20
CA ASN A 13 8.95 6.06 15.88
C ASN A 13 8.82 6.16 17.41
N ALA A 14 8.85 7.38 17.97
CA ALA A 14 8.68 7.57 19.41
C ALA A 14 7.31 7.08 19.93
N ILE A 15 6.26 7.14 19.11
CA ILE A 15 4.96 6.55 19.45
C ILE A 15 5.04 5.02 19.42
N ILE A 16 5.62 4.46 18.35
CA ILE A 16 5.71 3.00 18.13
C ILE A 16 6.51 2.32 19.23
N GLU A 17 7.67 2.86 19.60
CA GLU A 17 8.58 2.29 20.62
C GLU A 17 7.91 2.09 21.98
N ASN A 18 6.95 2.94 22.33
CA ASN A 18 6.24 2.89 23.61
C ASN A 18 5.11 1.83 23.65
N HIS A 19 4.87 1.09 22.56
CA HIS A 19 3.77 0.15 22.44
C HIS A 19 4.24 -1.23 21.92
N PRO A 20 5.08 -1.96 22.67
CA PRO A 20 5.56 -3.28 22.26
C PRO A 20 4.41 -4.28 22.12
N GLY A 21 4.50 -5.16 21.12
CA GLY A 21 3.48 -6.17 20.82
C GLY A 21 2.30 -5.67 19.97
N VAL A 22 2.24 -4.37 19.66
CA VAL A 22 1.27 -3.80 18.72
C VAL A 22 1.84 -3.83 17.31
N THR A 23 1.03 -4.23 16.32
CA THR A 23 1.39 -4.10 14.90
C THR A 23 1.03 -2.71 14.42
N PHE A 24 2.02 -1.92 14.05
CA PHE A 24 1.85 -0.63 13.41
C PHE A 24 1.95 -0.74 11.90
N ALA A 25 1.08 -0.02 11.19
CA ALA A 25 1.11 0.04 9.74
C ALA A 25 0.95 1.49 9.27
N ILE A 26 1.64 1.85 8.18
CA ILE A 26 1.49 3.14 7.52
C ILE A 26 0.92 2.95 6.12
N HIS A 27 -0.03 3.80 5.77
CA HIS A 27 -0.52 3.90 4.40
C HIS A 27 0.15 5.07 3.68
N ILE A 28 0.85 4.76 2.59
CA ILE A 28 1.54 5.76 1.77
C ILE A 28 0.63 6.07 0.57
N CYS A 29 -0.21 7.09 0.74
CA CYS A 29 -1.15 7.55 -0.28
C CYS A 29 -0.42 8.36 -1.37
N ARG A 30 -0.75 8.12 -2.65
CA ARG A 30 -0.21 8.88 -3.79
C ARG A 30 -1.18 9.92 -4.34
N GLY A 31 -2.17 10.34 -3.54
CA GLY A 31 -2.97 11.53 -3.82
C GLY A 31 -4.45 11.28 -4.06
N ASN A 32 -5.12 10.55 -3.17
CA ASN A 32 -6.58 10.47 -3.16
C ASN A 32 -7.25 11.76 -2.61
N ASN A 33 -6.47 12.71 -2.07
CA ASN A 33 -6.93 14.03 -1.64
C ASN A 33 -6.02 15.13 -2.24
N GLN A 34 -6.56 15.88 -3.20
CA GLN A 34 -6.01 17.13 -3.74
C GLN A 34 -4.49 17.15 -4.02
N SER A 35 -4.07 16.37 -5.03
CA SER A 35 -2.94 16.73 -5.89
C SER A 35 -1.58 16.94 -5.23
N LYS A 36 -1.24 16.21 -4.16
CA LYS A 36 0.18 16.02 -3.80
C LYS A 36 0.73 14.79 -4.52
N PHE A 37 1.20 15.04 -5.74
CA PHE A 37 2.14 14.19 -6.46
C PHE A 37 3.34 13.92 -5.54
N TYR A 38 3.37 12.77 -4.86
CA TYR A 38 4.48 12.41 -3.98
C TYR A 38 5.70 11.86 -4.74
N ALA A 39 5.58 11.60 -6.05
CA ALA A 39 6.69 11.58 -6.99
C ALA A 39 6.20 11.28 -8.42
N GLU A 40 6.44 12.20 -9.35
CA GLU A 40 6.92 11.84 -10.68
C GLU A 40 8.44 11.99 -10.55
N GLY A 41 9.16 10.92 -10.19
CA GLY A 41 10.59 11.02 -9.86
C GLY A 41 11.12 9.94 -8.91
N ASP A 42 12.45 9.94 -8.77
CA ASP A 42 13.27 8.86 -8.20
C ASP A 42 12.83 8.36 -6.82
N TYR A 43 13.02 7.06 -6.66
CA TYR A 43 12.60 6.18 -5.56
C TYR A 43 13.13 6.53 -4.15
N GLU A 44 13.89 7.62 -4.01
CA GLU A 44 14.59 8.03 -2.79
C GLU A 44 13.69 8.40 -1.59
N PRO A 45 12.51 9.05 -1.76
CA PRO A 45 11.67 9.41 -0.63
C PRO A 45 11.01 8.20 0.05
N ILE A 46 10.63 7.18 -0.71
CA ILE A 46 9.95 5.99 -0.19
C ILE A 46 10.95 5.05 0.48
N SER A 47 12.14 4.84 -0.10
CA SER A 47 13.18 4.01 0.51
C SER A 47 13.56 4.53 1.88
N ARG A 48 13.70 5.86 2.05
CA ARG A 48 13.98 6.48 3.35
C ARG A 48 12.89 6.17 4.39
N ILE A 49 11.62 6.18 3.99
CA ILE A 49 10.50 5.84 4.89
C ILE A 49 10.58 4.36 5.28
N PHE A 50 10.86 3.46 4.34
CA PHE A 50 11.03 2.04 4.63
C PHE A 50 12.19 1.79 5.61
N GLU A 51 13.32 2.45 5.39
CA GLU A 51 14.55 2.19 6.14
C GLU A 51 14.54 2.81 7.54
N LYS A 52 13.92 3.98 7.72
CA LYS A 52 14.00 4.74 8.98
C LYS A 52 12.79 4.61 9.90
N THR A 53 11.64 4.17 9.40
CA THR A 53 10.43 4.06 10.24
C THR A 53 10.33 2.70 10.93
N LEU A 54 9.64 2.67 12.07
CA LEU A 54 9.41 1.45 12.85
C LEU A 54 8.09 0.75 12.52
N PHE A 55 7.36 1.18 11.47
CA PHE A 55 6.12 0.52 11.04
C PHE A 55 6.38 -0.94 10.61
N ASN A 56 5.55 -1.88 11.03
CA ASN A 56 5.67 -3.29 10.67
C ASN A 56 5.15 -3.57 9.26
N ARG A 57 4.19 -2.77 8.78
CA ARG A 57 3.52 -2.98 7.49
C ARG A 57 3.39 -1.67 6.71
N PHE A 58 3.58 -1.75 5.40
CA PHE A 58 3.44 -0.62 4.49
C PHE A 58 2.31 -0.89 3.49
N LEU A 59 1.27 -0.06 3.51
CA LEU A 59 0.14 -0.14 2.57
C LEU A 59 0.39 0.81 1.41
N LEU A 60 0.62 0.25 0.21
CA LEU A 60 1.16 0.94 -0.94
C LEU A 60 0.17 0.91 -2.12
N GLU A 61 -0.04 2.06 -2.77
CA GLU A 61 -0.93 2.18 -3.93
C GLU A 61 -0.25 1.67 -5.23
N TYR A 62 -0.87 0.70 -5.92
CA TYR A 62 -0.35 0.04 -7.12
C TYR A 62 -1.46 -0.30 -8.17
N ASP A 63 -2.60 0.37 -8.13
CA ASP A 63 -3.81 0.01 -8.92
C ASP A 63 -3.77 0.46 -10.39
N ASP A 64 -2.91 1.41 -10.74
CA ASP A 64 -2.79 1.91 -12.11
C ASP A 64 -1.32 2.02 -12.56
N GLU A 65 -1.11 2.15 -13.87
CA GLU A 65 0.23 2.29 -14.46
C GLU A 65 1.00 3.52 -13.92
N ARG A 66 0.28 4.55 -13.47
CA ARG A 66 0.88 5.75 -12.85
C ARG A 66 1.50 5.45 -11.50
N SER A 67 1.14 4.33 -10.88
CA SER A 67 1.70 3.88 -9.61
C SER A 67 3.13 3.33 -9.74
N GLY A 68 3.62 3.11 -10.97
CA GLY A 68 4.96 2.58 -11.22
C GLY A 68 5.08 1.09 -10.92
N GLY A 69 6.31 0.58 -10.98
CA GLY A 69 6.63 -0.83 -10.71
C GLY A 69 6.95 -1.13 -9.25
N PHE A 70 7.31 -2.39 -8.99
CA PHE A 70 7.62 -2.91 -7.66
C PHE A 70 9.10 -2.79 -7.27
N GLU A 71 9.94 -2.20 -8.12
CA GLU A 71 11.38 -2.03 -7.90
C GLU A 71 11.73 -1.41 -6.54
N PRO A 72 10.95 -0.45 -5.97
CA PRO A 72 11.24 0.13 -4.66
C PRO A 72 11.17 -0.85 -3.50
N LEU A 73 10.43 -1.95 -3.66
CA LEU A 73 10.28 -2.95 -2.60
C LEU A 73 11.61 -3.63 -2.26
N ARG A 74 12.65 -3.50 -3.11
CA ARG A 74 14.02 -3.95 -2.78
C ARG A 74 14.62 -3.25 -1.55
N HIS A 75 14.10 -2.08 -1.18
CA HIS A 75 14.54 -1.31 -0.01
C HIS A 75 13.72 -1.65 1.24
N LEU A 76 12.71 -2.52 1.13
CA LEU A 76 11.90 -2.92 2.28
C LEU A 76 12.74 -3.79 3.23
N PRO A 77 12.88 -3.40 4.51
CA PRO A 77 13.62 -4.21 5.47
C PRO A 77 13.01 -5.61 5.64
N GLU A 78 13.86 -6.59 5.97
CA GLU A 78 13.47 -8.00 5.89
C GLU A 78 12.41 -8.44 6.91
N ASP A 79 12.22 -7.65 7.96
CA ASP A 79 11.25 -7.84 9.04
C ASP A 79 9.90 -7.15 8.77
N ARG A 80 9.69 -6.60 7.57
CA ARG A 80 8.50 -5.81 7.22
C ARG A 80 7.64 -6.50 6.17
N VAL A 81 6.34 -6.17 6.19
CA VAL A 81 5.35 -6.65 5.22
C VAL A 81 4.96 -5.52 4.27
N ALA A 82 4.93 -5.82 2.96
CA ALA A 82 4.33 -4.94 1.97
C ALA A 82 2.90 -5.38 1.65
N VAL A 83 1.95 -4.46 1.81
CA VAL A 83 0.55 -4.66 1.44
C VAL A 83 0.32 -3.96 0.10
N LEU A 84 0.05 -4.76 -0.92
CA LEU A 84 -0.12 -4.36 -2.31
C LEU A 84 -1.55 -3.88 -2.52
N GLY A 85 -1.72 -2.57 -2.63
CA GLY A 85 -2.99 -1.90 -2.94
C GLY A 85 -3.31 -2.00 -4.43
N LEU A 86 -3.76 -3.17 -4.88
CA LEU A 86 -3.99 -3.50 -6.29
C LEU A 86 -5.45 -3.34 -6.74
N VAL A 87 -6.40 -3.37 -5.81
CA VAL A 87 -7.83 -3.23 -6.13
C VAL A 87 -8.22 -1.76 -6.09
N THR A 88 -8.67 -1.21 -7.22
CA THR A 88 -8.97 0.23 -7.29
C THR A 88 -10.17 0.60 -6.41
N THR A 89 -10.10 1.72 -5.71
CA THR A 89 -11.21 2.31 -4.95
C THR A 89 -11.78 3.56 -5.61
N LYS A 90 -11.28 3.90 -6.80
CA LYS A 90 -11.68 5.09 -7.57
C LYS A 90 -12.66 4.76 -8.70
N LYS A 91 -12.62 3.53 -9.23
CA LYS A 91 -13.42 3.09 -10.38
C LYS A 91 -14.31 1.90 -10.01
N PRO A 92 -15.52 1.79 -10.60
CA PRO A 92 -16.44 0.68 -10.35
C PRO A 92 -15.97 -0.64 -11.00
N ARG A 93 -15.03 -0.58 -11.95
CA ARG A 93 -14.45 -1.79 -12.58
C ARG A 93 -13.92 -2.73 -11.49
N LEU A 94 -14.32 -3.99 -11.56
CA LEU A 94 -13.76 -5.05 -10.73
C LEU A 94 -12.53 -5.63 -11.44
N GLU A 95 -11.40 -5.68 -10.74
CA GLU A 95 -10.19 -6.37 -11.17
C GLU A 95 -10.47 -7.89 -11.33
N THR A 96 -9.72 -8.56 -12.20
CA THR A 96 -9.81 -10.02 -12.34
C THR A 96 -8.82 -10.74 -11.42
N ASP A 97 -9.13 -11.98 -11.05
CA ASP A 97 -8.24 -12.84 -10.26
C ASP A 97 -6.87 -13.02 -10.94
N ASP A 98 -6.85 -13.17 -12.27
CA ASP A 98 -5.62 -13.30 -13.07
C ASP A 98 -4.78 -12.01 -13.08
N GLU A 99 -5.42 -10.84 -13.19
CA GLU A 99 -4.74 -9.54 -13.12
C GLU A 99 -4.03 -9.38 -11.78
N LEU A 100 -4.73 -9.69 -10.68
CA LEU A 100 -4.20 -9.55 -9.33
C LEU A 100 -3.10 -10.57 -9.04
N THR A 101 -3.29 -11.83 -9.45
CA THR A 101 -2.30 -12.90 -9.24
C THR A 101 -0.99 -12.57 -9.95
N ARG A 102 -1.05 -12.16 -11.23
CA ARG A 102 0.15 -11.77 -11.99
C ARG A 102 0.88 -10.61 -11.31
N ARG A 103 0.16 -9.60 -10.81
CA ARG A 103 0.76 -8.46 -10.11
C ARG A 103 1.41 -8.87 -8.79
N ILE A 104 0.83 -9.82 -8.05
CA ILE A 104 1.44 -10.38 -6.84
C ILE A 104 2.72 -11.16 -7.20
N GLU A 105 2.70 -11.94 -8.27
CA GLU A 105 3.89 -12.66 -8.77
C GLU A 105 5.02 -11.71 -9.18
N GLU A 106 4.70 -10.61 -9.87
CA GLU A 106 5.66 -9.53 -10.19
C GLU A 106 6.29 -8.95 -8.91
N ALA A 107 5.48 -8.64 -7.89
CA ALA A 107 5.98 -8.10 -6.62
C ALA A 107 6.83 -9.13 -5.85
N SER A 108 6.51 -10.43 -5.99
CA SER A 108 7.23 -11.53 -5.34
C SER A 108 8.69 -11.66 -5.79
N GLN A 109 9.05 -11.06 -6.93
CA GLN A 109 10.44 -10.98 -7.40
C GLN A 109 11.31 -10.06 -6.53
N PHE A 110 10.70 -9.17 -5.74
CA PHE A 110 11.40 -8.21 -4.88
C PHE A 110 11.26 -8.51 -3.39
N VAL A 111 10.13 -9.07 -2.97
CA VAL A 111 9.82 -9.40 -1.57
C VAL A 111 9.22 -10.80 -1.51
N PRO A 112 9.70 -11.71 -0.63
CA PRO A 112 9.15 -13.05 -0.51
C PRO A 112 7.63 -13.05 -0.30
N LEU A 113 6.94 -14.02 -0.89
CA LEU A 113 5.48 -14.08 -0.93
C LEU A 113 4.85 -14.03 0.48
N GLU A 114 5.48 -14.66 1.46
CA GLU A 114 5.05 -14.68 2.87
C GLU A 114 5.09 -13.31 3.56
N ARG A 115 5.80 -12.33 2.98
CA ARG A 115 5.83 -10.93 3.43
C ARG A 115 5.03 -9.98 2.53
N LEU A 116 4.21 -10.54 1.63
CA LEU A 116 3.27 -9.79 0.81
C LEU A 116 1.84 -10.00 1.31
N ALA A 117 0.99 -8.99 1.07
CA ALA A 117 -0.45 -9.06 1.29
C ALA A 117 -1.20 -8.26 0.22
N LEU A 118 -2.50 -8.51 0.07
CA LEU A 118 -3.36 -7.81 -0.87
C LEU A 118 -4.32 -6.87 -0.14
N SER A 119 -4.54 -5.68 -0.69
CA SER A 119 -5.60 -4.76 -0.23
C SER A 119 -6.21 -3.97 -1.40
N PRO A 120 -7.31 -3.23 -1.15
CA PRO A 120 -7.65 -2.08 -1.96
C PRO A 120 -6.52 -1.04 -1.95
N GLN A 121 -6.46 -0.19 -2.97
CA GLN A 121 -5.42 0.83 -3.09
C GLN A 121 -5.43 1.82 -1.91
N CYS A 122 -6.62 2.20 -1.44
CA CYS A 122 -6.86 3.21 -0.42
C CYS A 122 -8.25 2.94 0.20
N GLY A 123 -8.72 3.78 1.12
CA GLY A 123 -10.11 3.73 1.60
C GLY A 123 -11.14 4.08 0.53
N PHE A 124 -12.36 3.54 0.65
CA PHE A 124 -13.47 3.85 -0.28
C PHE A 124 -14.06 5.26 -0.09
N ALA A 125 -13.86 5.89 1.07
CA ALA A 125 -14.37 7.22 1.42
C ALA A 125 -13.23 8.24 1.61
N SER A 126 -12.32 8.32 0.63
CA SER A 126 -11.09 9.12 0.76
C SER A 126 -11.28 10.63 0.48
N THR A 127 -12.46 11.05 0.03
CA THR A 127 -12.83 12.47 -0.17
C THR A 127 -14.23 12.75 0.38
N MET A 128 -14.52 14.02 0.67
CA MET A 128 -15.83 14.46 1.17
C MET A 128 -16.98 14.20 0.18
N GLU A 129 -16.69 14.14 -1.12
CA GLU A 129 -17.63 13.77 -2.17
C GLU A 129 -17.78 12.23 -2.34
N GLY A 130 -16.89 11.46 -1.72
CA GLY A 130 -16.77 10.01 -1.93
C GLY A 130 -16.24 9.65 -3.32
N ASN A 131 -15.82 8.40 -3.48
CA ASN A 131 -15.55 7.85 -4.81
C ASN A 131 -16.88 7.48 -5.49
N ARG A 132 -16.94 7.54 -6.83
CA ARG A 132 -18.10 7.08 -7.62
C ARG A 132 -18.17 5.56 -7.67
N ILE A 133 -18.29 4.93 -6.49
CA ILE A 133 -18.36 3.49 -6.27
C ILE A 133 -19.54 3.22 -5.33
N THR A 134 -20.45 2.34 -5.76
CA THR A 134 -21.62 1.98 -4.95
C THR A 134 -21.23 1.08 -3.78
N PRO A 135 -22.03 1.01 -2.70
CA PRO A 135 -21.80 0.03 -1.62
C PRO A 135 -21.69 -1.42 -2.11
N ASP A 136 -22.41 -1.79 -3.17
CA ASP A 136 -22.32 -3.13 -3.77
C ASP A 136 -20.99 -3.35 -4.47
N ASP A 137 -20.48 -2.34 -5.20
CA ASP A 137 -19.14 -2.40 -5.78
C ASP A 137 -18.05 -2.52 -4.69
N GLN A 138 -18.20 -1.80 -3.57
CA GLN A 138 -17.28 -1.91 -2.42
C GLN A 138 -17.28 -3.33 -1.85
N ARG A 139 -18.47 -3.92 -1.69
CA ARG A 139 -18.62 -5.31 -1.23
C ARG A 139 -17.94 -6.28 -2.19
N HIS A 140 -18.23 -6.21 -3.48
CA HIS A 140 -17.60 -7.08 -4.48
C HIS A 140 -16.08 -6.94 -4.52
N LYS A 141 -15.55 -5.74 -4.30
CA LYS A 141 -14.11 -5.49 -4.20
C LYS A 141 -13.49 -6.13 -2.96
N LEU A 142 -14.15 -6.06 -1.81
CA LEU A 142 -13.69 -6.73 -0.59
C LEU A 142 -13.77 -8.26 -0.72
N ASP A 143 -14.83 -8.78 -1.33
CA ASP A 143 -14.98 -10.20 -1.62
C ASP A 143 -13.88 -10.70 -2.57
N LEU A 144 -13.55 -9.92 -3.60
CA LEU A 144 -12.42 -10.19 -4.49
C LEU A 144 -11.09 -10.25 -3.73
N VAL A 145 -10.80 -9.26 -2.88
CA VAL A 145 -9.57 -9.25 -2.07
C VAL A 145 -9.49 -10.51 -1.21
N GLY A 146 -10.58 -10.87 -0.51
CA GLY A 146 -10.61 -12.08 0.31
C GLY A 146 -10.43 -13.37 -0.50
N ARG A 147 -11.09 -13.47 -1.67
CA ARG A 147 -10.99 -14.63 -2.56
C ARG A 147 -9.57 -14.81 -3.10
N VAL A 148 -8.97 -13.77 -3.65
CA VAL A 148 -7.60 -13.82 -4.19
C VAL A 148 -6.60 -14.08 -3.08
N ALA A 149 -6.75 -13.43 -1.93
CA ALA A 149 -5.86 -13.67 -0.79
C ALA A 149 -5.88 -15.14 -0.36
N LYS A 150 -7.06 -15.76 -0.28
CA LYS A 150 -7.20 -17.19 0.01
C LYS A 150 -6.56 -18.06 -1.06
N SER A 151 -6.72 -17.72 -2.34
CA SER A 151 -6.13 -18.50 -3.43
C SER A 151 -4.60 -18.46 -3.45
N VAL A 152 -4.00 -17.33 -3.06
CA VAL A 152 -2.55 -17.13 -3.14
C VAL A 152 -1.84 -17.61 -1.87
N TRP A 153 -2.42 -17.37 -0.68
CA TRP A 153 -1.75 -17.65 0.61
C TRP A 153 -2.33 -18.83 1.41
N GLY A 154 -3.49 -19.39 1.02
CA GLY A 154 -4.12 -20.55 1.68
C GLY A 154 -5.21 -20.19 2.68
#